data_AF-A0A8C5G398-F1
#
_entry.id   AF-A0A8C5G398-F1
#
_cell.length_a   1.000
_cell.length_b   1.000
_cell.length_c   1.000
_cell.angle_alpha   90.00
_cell.angle_beta   90.00
_cell.angle_gamma   90.00
#
_symmetry.space_group_name_H-M   'P 1'
#
loop_
_entity.id
_entity.type
_entity.pdbx_description
1 polymer ?
#
loop_
_entity_poly.entity_id
_entity_poly.type
_entity_poly.pdbx_seq_one_letter_code
_entity_poly.pdbx_strand_id
1 'polypeptide(L)'
;CLVFGSRLVFLLSMYSFTVNLCIFLSYSHCSVGWLANGRSCYSVRRAERTWSVAQRTCSSLISGGHLADLKIPEDRLLHSKTFKEYLQSFTATNYCTHKPK
;
A
#
# COMPACT_ATOMS: atom_id res chain seq x y z
N CYS A 1 -45.72 -0.96 13.77
CA CYS A 1 -45.11 -0.59 12.48
C CYS A 1 -43.62 -0.31 12.66
N LEU A 2 -42.79 -1.34 12.79
CA LEU A 2 -41.36 -1.20 12.52
C LEU A 2 -41.22 -1.59 11.06
N VAL A 3 -41.22 -0.56 10.21
CA VAL A 3 -41.10 -0.68 8.76
C VAL A 3 -39.97 -1.65 8.47
N PHE A 4 -40.27 -2.69 7.68
CA PHE A 4 -39.26 -3.50 7.01
C PHE A 4 -38.33 -2.55 6.26
N GLY A 5 -37.24 -2.13 6.91
CA GLY A 5 -36.12 -1.50 6.23
C GLY A 5 -35.77 -2.44 5.10
N SER A 6 -35.91 -1.97 3.86
CA SER A 6 -35.78 -2.79 2.66
C SER A 6 -34.52 -3.66 2.73
N ARG A 7 -34.54 -4.89 2.19
CA ARG A 7 -33.35 -5.79 2.15
C ARG A 7 -32.10 -5.05 1.67
N LEU A 8 -32.27 -4.06 0.81
CA LEU A 8 -31.24 -3.14 0.35
C LEU A 8 -30.56 -2.36 1.49
N VAL A 9 -31.30 -1.82 2.45
CA VAL A 9 -30.76 -1.09 3.62
C VAL A 9 -29.90 -2.00 4.49
N PHE A 10 -30.35 -3.24 4.74
CA PHE A 10 -29.57 -4.23 5.48
C PHE A 10 -28.29 -4.62 4.73
N LEU A 11 -28.36 -4.83 3.41
CA LEU A 11 -27.19 -5.14 2.58
C LEU A 11 -26.18 -3.99 2.54
N LEU A 12 -26.66 -2.74 2.41
CA LEU A 12 -25.81 -1.54 2.41
C LEU A 12 -25.13 -1.34 3.77
N SER A 13 -25.86 -1.55 4.88
CA SER A 13 -25.29 -1.50 6.23
C SER A 13 -24.23 -2.58 6.44
N MET A 14 -24.51 -3.82 6.02
CA MET A 14 -23.57 -4.93 6.13
C MET A 14 -22.32 -4.72 5.27
N TYR A 15 -22.48 -4.19 4.04
CA TYR A 15 -21.38 -3.80 3.16
C TYR A 15 -20.54 -2.68 3.78
N SER A 16 -21.16 -1.62 4.29
CA SER A 16 -20.45 -0.51 4.94
C SER A 16 -19.68 -0.97 6.19
N PHE A 17 -20.28 -1.86 6.99
CA PHE A 17 -19.63 -2.47 8.15
C PHE A 17 -18.44 -3.34 7.74
N THR A 18 -18.60 -4.16 6.70
CA THR A 18 -17.52 -5.02 6.15
C THR A 18 -16.37 -4.17 5.60
N VAL A 19 -16.68 -3.09 4.88
CA VAL A 19 -15.68 -2.14 4.34
C VAL A 19 -14.93 -1.45 5.48
N ASN A 20 -15.64 -0.95 6.51
CA ASN A 20 -15.01 -0.33 7.67
C ASN A 20 -14.13 -1.32 8.44
N LEU A 21 -14.60 -2.55 8.66
CA LEU A 21 -13.81 -3.60 9.30
C LEU A 21 -12.53 -3.91 8.50
N CYS A 22 -12.62 -3.99 7.17
CA CYS A 22 -11.45 -4.19 6.30
C CYS A 22 -10.46 -3.03 6.39
N ILE A 23 -10.94 -1.77 6.43
CA ILE A 23 -10.08 -0.58 6.57
C ILE A 23 -9.37 -0.60 7.93
N PHE A 24 -10.09 -0.92 9.02
CA PHE A 24 -9.52 -1.05 10.35
C PHE A 24 -8.53 -2.22 10.48
N LEU A 25 -8.82 -3.37 9.89
CA LEU A 25 -7.90 -4.51 9.82
C LEU A 25 -6.62 -4.16 9.03
N SER A 26 -6.78 -3.39 7.95
CA SER A 26 -5.65 -2.89 7.17
C SER A 26 -4.80 -1.90 7.99
N TYR A 27 -5.43 -1.01 8.76
CA TYR A 27 -4.73 -0.04 9.61
C TYR A 27 -4.06 -0.69 10.84
N SER A 28 -4.65 -1.75 11.41
CA SER A 28 -4.12 -2.44 12.60
C SER A 28 -2.89 -3.31 12.33
N HIS A 29 -2.63 -3.70 11.08
CA HIS A 29 -1.44 -4.47 10.70
C HIS A 29 -0.21 -3.60 10.40
N CYS A 30 -0.40 -2.31 10.11
CA CYS A 30 0.69 -1.41 9.70
C CYS A 30 0.94 -0.31 10.73
N SER A 31 2.19 0.16 10.84
CA SER A 31 2.55 1.24 11.76
C SER A 31 1.97 2.59 11.30
N VAL A 32 1.79 3.53 12.23
CA VAL A 32 1.29 4.89 11.93
C VAL A 32 2.15 5.55 10.85
N GLY A 33 1.52 6.06 9.79
CA GLY A 33 2.20 6.64 8.63
C GLY A 33 2.61 5.64 7.53
N TRP A 34 2.16 4.38 7.63
CA TRP A 34 2.25 3.37 6.59
C TRP A 34 0.86 3.06 6.02
N LEU A 35 0.79 2.88 4.70
CA LEU A 35 -0.39 2.52 3.96
C LEU A 35 -0.42 1.01 3.75
N ALA A 36 -1.44 0.36 4.28
CA ALA A 36 -1.69 -1.05 4.01
C ALA A 36 -2.25 -1.24 2.60
N ASN A 37 -1.58 -2.06 1.79
CA ASN A 37 -2.11 -2.53 0.53
C ASN A 37 -2.00 -4.05 0.47
N GLY A 38 -3.14 -4.72 0.68
CA GLY A 38 -3.21 -6.18 0.78
C GLY A 38 -2.48 -6.71 2.01
N ARG A 39 -1.44 -7.53 1.79
CA ARG A 39 -0.62 -8.18 2.86
C ARG A 39 0.75 -7.53 3.04
N SER A 40 0.89 -6.26 2.63
CA SER A 40 2.13 -5.50 2.73
C SER A 40 1.81 -4.06 3.10
N CYS A 41 2.71 -3.45 3.86
CA CYS A 41 2.61 -2.06 4.30
C CYS A 41 3.61 -1.22 3.49
N TYR A 42 3.19 -0.06 3.00
CA TYR A 42 3.98 0.81 2.13
C TYR A 42 4.08 2.22 2.71
N SER A 43 5.22 2.89 2.54
CA SER A 43 5.38 4.29 2.94
C SER A 43 6.15 5.05 1.87
N VAL A 44 5.67 6.24 1.54
CA VAL A 44 6.32 7.14 0.58
C VAL A 44 7.18 8.13 1.33
N ARG A 45 8.46 8.19 0.99
CA ARG A 45 9.43 9.13 1.55
C ARG A 45 10.07 9.92 0.42
N ARG A 46 10.18 11.24 0.61
CA ARG A 46 10.92 12.12 -0.27
C ARG A 46 12.37 12.13 0.21
N ALA A 47 13.22 11.25 -0.32
CA ALA A 47 14.70 11.21 -0.22
C ALA A 47 15.13 9.73 -0.27
N GLU A 48 16.09 9.27 -1.09
CA GLU A 48 17.46 9.74 -1.32
C GLU A 48 17.95 9.49 -2.77
N ARG A 49 18.94 10.27 -3.23
CA ARG A 49 19.49 10.23 -4.61
C ARG A 49 20.05 8.86 -5.04
N THR A 50 20.37 7.97 -4.10
CA THR A 50 21.02 6.68 -4.41
C THR A 50 20.31 5.53 -3.71
N TRP A 51 20.15 4.42 -4.43
CA TRP A 51 19.46 3.21 -3.98
C TRP A 51 19.99 2.67 -2.65
N SER A 52 21.31 2.72 -2.45
CA SER A 52 21.97 2.21 -1.23
C SER A 52 21.64 3.01 0.03
N VAL A 53 21.38 4.31 -0.10
CA VAL A 53 20.96 5.14 1.04
C VAL A 53 19.47 4.91 1.28
N ALA A 54 18.65 4.88 0.22
CA ALA A 54 17.22 4.60 0.34
C ALA A 54 16.92 3.24 0.99
N GLN A 55 17.66 2.18 0.65
CA GLN A 55 17.54 0.86 1.29
C GLN A 55 17.87 0.92 2.79
N ARG A 56 18.98 1.58 3.16
CA ARG A 56 19.37 1.75 4.57
C ARG A 56 18.33 2.56 5.34
N THR A 57 17.80 3.61 4.74
CA THR A 57 16.73 4.41 5.32
C THR A 57 15.49 3.55 5.57
N CYS A 58 15.02 2.78 4.59
CA CYS A 58 13.88 1.88 4.78
C CYS A 58 14.12 0.81 5.87
N SER A 59 15.31 0.23 5.93
CA SER A 59 15.67 -0.73 6.98
C SER A 59 15.83 -0.10 8.37
N SER A 60 16.17 1.19 8.46
CA SER A 60 16.24 1.94 9.71
C SER A 60 14.86 2.35 10.25
N LEU A 61 13.87 2.53 9.36
CA LEU A 61 12.52 2.97 9.74
C LEU A 61 11.74 1.88 10.49
N ILE A 62 11.90 0.62 10.06
CA ILE A 62 11.20 -0.51 10.67
C ILE A 62 12.01 -1.79 10.50
N SER A 63 11.99 -2.64 11.53
CA SER A 63 12.61 -3.96 11.45
C SER A 63 11.98 -4.78 10.32
N GLY A 64 12.77 -5.17 9.32
CA GLY A 64 12.29 -5.87 8.12
C GLY A 64 11.79 -4.96 6.98
N GLY A 65 11.95 -3.64 7.13
CA GLY A 65 11.71 -2.67 6.07
C GLY A 65 12.74 -2.77 4.95
N HIS A 66 12.25 -2.76 3.71
CA HIS A 66 13.07 -2.79 2.50
C HIS A 66 12.45 -1.90 1.42
N LEU A 67 13.19 -1.65 0.34
CA LEU A 67 12.66 -0.94 -0.82
C LEU A 67 11.52 -1.72 -1.47
N ALA A 68 10.48 -0.99 -1.86
CA ALA A 68 9.31 -1.58 -2.50
C ALA A 68 9.65 -2.04 -3.93
N ASP A 69 9.53 -3.35 -4.16
CA ASP A 69 9.52 -3.90 -5.50
C ASP A 69 8.10 -3.74 -6.09
N LEU A 70 7.87 -2.63 -6.79
CA LEU A 70 6.65 -2.44 -7.56
C LEU A 70 6.76 -3.22 -8.88
N LYS A 71 6.09 -4.37 -8.93
CA LYS A 71 5.75 -5.01 -10.19
C LYS A 71 4.68 -4.19 -10.89
N ILE A 72 5.11 -3.34 -11.82
CA ILE A 72 4.19 -2.62 -12.68
C ILE A 72 3.68 -3.61 -13.74
N PRO A 73 2.37 -3.91 -13.80
CA PRO A 73 1.82 -4.79 -14.81
C PRO A 73 2.10 -4.18 -16.19
N GLU A 74 2.64 -4.99 -17.11
CA GLU A 74 3.03 -4.54 -18.44
C GLU A 74 1.85 -3.91 -19.19
N ASP A 75 0.64 -4.36 -18.87
CA ASP A 75 -0.63 -3.93 -19.46
C ASP A 75 -1.02 -2.47 -19.16
N ARG A 76 -0.45 -1.84 -18.12
CA ARG A 76 -0.77 -0.45 -17.73
C ARG A 76 0.30 0.57 -18.14
N LEU A 77 1.44 0.11 -18.63
CA LEU A 77 2.50 0.98 -19.10
C LEU A 77 2.45 1.04 -20.62
N LEU A 78 2.69 2.24 -21.15
CA LEU A 78 3.17 2.40 -22.52
C LEU A 78 4.25 1.33 -22.73
N HIS A 79 4.23 0.59 -23.85
CA HIS A 79 5.18 -0.48 -24.20
C HIS A 79 6.67 -0.02 -24.26
N SER A 80 6.98 1.18 -23.78
CA SER A 80 8.32 1.71 -23.56
C SER A 80 8.97 1.08 -22.33
N LYS A 81 9.92 0.18 -22.58
CA LYS A 81 10.84 -0.37 -21.56
C LYS A 81 11.49 0.73 -20.72
N THR A 82 11.82 1.86 -21.35
CA THR A 82 12.45 3.02 -20.71
C THR A 82 11.54 3.66 -19.65
N PHE A 83 10.23 3.75 -19.92
CA PHE A 83 9.29 4.29 -18.95
C PHE A 83 9.10 3.36 -17.74
N LYS A 84 9.12 2.05 -17.96
CA LYS A 84 9.12 1.03 -16.89
C LYS A 84 10.36 1.16 -16.00
N GLU A 85 11.55 1.27 -16.58
CA GLU A 85 12.82 1.46 -15.86
C GLU A 85 12.85 2.79 -15.08
N TYR A 86 12.32 3.86 -15.68
CA TYR A 86 12.22 5.16 -15.01
C TYR A 86 11.27 5.10 -13.80
N LEU A 87 10.08 4.50 -13.96
CA LEU A 87 9.15 4.35 -12.85
C LEU A 87 9.69 3.42 -11.76
N GLN A 88 10.40 2.35 -12.12
CA GLN A 88 11.05 1.47 -11.15
C GLN A 88 12.14 2.19 -10.37
N SER A 89 13.01 2.96 -11.02
CA SER A 89 14.04 3.74 -10.33
C SER A 89 13.46 4.84 -9.44
N PHE A 90 12.40 5.51 -9.89
CA PHE A 90 11.69 6.52 -9.10
C PHE A 90 10.95 5.90 -7.90
N THR A 91 10.31 4.75 -8.07
CA THR A 91 9.60 4.07 -6.98
C THR A 91 10.57 3.40 -6.00
N ALA A 92 11.63 2.76 -6.50
CA ALA A 92 12.67 2.13 -5.69
C ALA A 92 13.55 3.10 -4.91
N THR A 93 13.40 4.41 -5.06
CA THR A 93 14.13 5.41 -4.25
C THR A 93 13.23 6.15 -3.26
N ASN A 94 11.91 6.05 -3.42
CA ASN A 94 10.94 6.81 -2.62
C ASN A 94 9.91 5.94 -1.90
N TYR A 95 9.83 4.64 -2.18
CA TYR A 95 8.81 3.76 -1.62
C TYR A 95 9.48 2.65 -0.78
N CYS A 96 9.19 2.66 0.52
CA CYS A 96 9.54 1.57 1.42
C CYS A 96 8.37 0.60 1.55
N THR A 97 8.66 -0.67 1.77
CA THR A 97 7.70 -1.72 2.07
C THR A 97 8.15 -2.57 3.27
N HIS A 98 7.20 -3.10 4.03
CA HIS A 98 7.47 -4.13 5.02
C HIS A 98 6.29 -5.11 5.12
N LYS A 99 6.57 -6.29 5.67
CA LYS A 99 5.52 -7.24 6.06
C LYS A 99 4.99 -6.87 7.44
N PRO A 100 3.66 -6.94 7.65
CA PRO A 100 3.12 -6.83 8.99
C PRO A 100 3.64 -7.99 9.85
N LYS A 101 3.84 -7.72 11.15
CA LYS A 101 4.22 -8.74 12.14
C LYS A 101 3.05 -9.68 12.45
#